data_AF-A0A9P6T9I0-F1
#
_entry.id   AF-A0A9P6T9I0-F1
#
_cell.length_a   1.000
_cell.length_b   1.000
_cell.length_c   1.000
_cell.angle_alpha   90.00
_cell.angle_beta   90.00
_cell.angle_gamma   90.00
#
_symmetry.space_group_name_H-M   'P 1'
#
loop_
_entity.id
_entity.type
_entity.pdbx_description
1 polymer ?
#
loop_
_entity_poly.entity_id
_entity_poly.type
_entity_poly.pdbx_seq_one_letter_code
_entity_poly.pdbx_strand_id
1 'polypeptide(L)'
;MGYVFYSAKTKVMAVLLILNGKTDIEVHTAIADNPCNKTINHWVELYERTRWVIQDAAKYDQQGRPTFFCDEDQKFICALVAENPMLFLDEIQEAIYNKTGLLPSLETVHPELTTCLEIMCKKAQISNICKNFYQRAIYQALVQYIPAEMFVFTDESTICEHDLIQVYG
;
A
#
# COMPACT_ATOMS: atom_id res chain seq x y z
N MET A 1 7.70 -17.02 3.87
CA MET A 1 8.80 -16.96 2.86
C MET A 1 8.53 -15.76 1.98
N GLY A 2 9.47 -14.83 1.88
CA GLY A 2 9.33 -13.65 1.03
C GLY A 2 9.41 -14.01 -0.45
N TYR A 3 8.75 -13.23 -1.29
CA TYR A 3 8.88 -13.33 -2.74
C TYR A 3 10.32 -13.00 -3.17
N VAL A 4 10.97 -13.90 -3.90
CA VAL A 4 12.29 -13.67 -4.49
C VAL A 4 12.11 -13.39 -5.98
N PHE A 5 12.53 -12.19 -6.39
CA PHE A 5 12.48 -11.80 -7.80
C PHE A 5 13.64 -12.45 -8.56
N TYR A 6 13.30 -13.21 -9.61
CA TYR A 6 14.27 -13.76 -10.55
C TYR A 6 14.13 -13.09 -11.91
N SER A 7 15.25 -12.65 -12.48
CA SER A 7 15.24 -12.03 -13.80
C SER A 7 14.75 -13.00 -14.88
N ALA A 8 14.12 -12.48 -15.92
CA ALA A 8 13.74 -13.23 -17.12
C ALA A 8 14.89 -14.10 -17.65
N LYS A 9 16.10 -13.52 -17.70
CA LYS A 9 17.31 -14.19 -18.17
C LYS A 9 17.68 -15.39 -17.30
N THR A 10 17.57 -15.24 -15.98
CA THR A 10 17.81 -16.32 -15.00
C THR A 10 16.86 -17.50 -15.27
N LYS A 11 15.57 -17.21 -15.46
CA LYS A 11 14.55 -18.24 -15.73
C LYS A 11 14.83 -18.98 -17.04
N VAL A 12 15.11 -18.24 -18.11
CA VAL A 12 15.40 -18.81 -19.44
C VAL A 12 16.67 -19.67 -19.40
N MET A 13 17.73 -19.19 -18.73
CA MET A 13 18.97 -19.96 -18.59
C MET A 13 18.73 -21.28 -17.85
N ALA A 14 17.95 -21.28 -16.77
CA ALA A 14 17.61 -22.49 -16.03
C ALA A 14 16.91 -23.53 -16.90
N VAL A 15 15.88 -23.11 -17.63
CA VAL A 15 15.11 -24.00 -18.51
C VAL A 15 16.00 -24.53 -19.64
N LEU A 16 16.83 -23.69 -20.27
CA LEU A 16 17.75 -24.11 -21.33
C LEU A 16 18.78 -25.14 -20.84
N LEU A 17 19.36 -24.95 -19.66
CA LEU A 17 20.34 -25.89 -19.12
C LEU A 17 19.71 -27.27 -18.85
N ILE A 18 18.50 -27.31 -18.28
CA ILE A 18 17.77 -28.58 -18.07
C ILE A 18 17.41 -29.25 -19.38
N LEU A 19 16.91 -28.50 -20.38
CA LEU A 19 16.59 -29.06 -21.70
C LEU A 19 17.82 -29.63 -22.42
N ASN A 20 19.01 -29.08 -22.14
CA ASN A 20 20.28 -29.58 -22.65
C ASN A 20 20.84 -30.76 -21.83
N GLY A 21 20.07 -31.33 -20.89
CA GLY A 21 20.45 -32.51 -20.11
C GLY A 21 21.47 -32.23 -19.01
N LYS A 22 21.60 -30.97 -18.56
CA LYS A 22 22.47 -30.63 -17.43
C LYS A 22 21.89 -31.13 -16.12
N THR A 23 22.78 -31.55 -15.24
CA THR A 23 22.44 -32.00 -13.89
C THR A 23 22.10 -30.81 -12.99
N ASP A 24 21.28 -31.01 -11.96
CA ASP A 24 20.91 -29.96 -11.00
C ASP A 24 22.13 -29.20 -10.45
N ILE A 25 23.22 -29.91 -10.14
CA ILE A 25 24.46 -29.33 -9.63
C ILE A 25 25.07 -28.35 -10.64
N GLU A 26 25.11 -28.71 -11.92
CA GLU A 26 25.61 -27.83 -12.98
C GLU A 26 24.69 -26.62 -13.18
N VAL A 27 23.38 -26.79 -13.06
CA VAL A 27 22.40 -25.70 -13.19
C VAL A 27 22.58 -24.69 -12.05
N HIS A 28 22.69 -25.17 -10.80
CA HIS A 28 22.93 -24.31 -9.63
C HIS A 28 24.28 -23.59 -9.71
N THR A 29 25.31 -24.24 -10.25
CA THR A 29 26.64 -23.62 -10.42
C THR A 29 26.63 -22.55 -11.51
N ALA A 30 25.82 -22.71 -12.55
CA ALA A 30 25.73 -21.77 -13.67
C ALA A 30 24.84 -20.55 -13.38
N ILE A 31 23.93 -20.65 -12.39
CA ILE A 31 22.97 -19.60 -12.06
C ILE A 31 23.37 -18.90 -10.75
N ALA A 32 23.82 -17.65 -10.85
CA ALA A 32 24.25 -16.84 -9.70
C ALA A 32 23.16 -16.66 -8.63
N ASP A 33 21.88 -16.57 -9.04
CA ASP A 33 20.75 -16.35 -8.13
C ASP A 33 20.35 -17.62 -7.33
N ASN A 34 20.96 -18.77 -7.65
CA ASN A 34 20.78 -20.07 -7.00
C ASN A 34 19.31 -20.41 -6.62
N PRO A 35 18.37 -20.43 -7.58
CA PRO A 35 16.96 -20.75 -7.33
C PRO A 35 16.81 -22.18 -6.83
N CYS A 36 15.89 -22.44 -5.90
CA CYS A 36 15.66 -23.80 -5.41
C CYS A 36 15.08 -24.72 -6.51
N ASN A 37 15.32 -26.03 -6.41
CA ASN A 37 14.83 -27.02 -7.38
C ASN A 37 13.32 -26.92 -7.64
N LYS A 38 12.50 -26.62 -6.63
CA LYS A 38 11.05 -26.43 -6.83
C LYS A 38 10.74 -25.29 -7.79
N THR A 39 11.48 -24.20 -7.70
CA THR A 39 11.33 -23.03 -8.57
C THR A 39 11.77 -23.35 -10.00
N ILE A 40 12.88 -24.06 -10.15
CA ILE A 40 13.39 -24.49 -11.46
C ILE A 40 12.38 -25.44 -12.14
N ASN A 41 11.90 -26.46 -11.42
CA ASN A 41 10.90 -27.40 -11.92
C ASN A 41 9.62 -26.67 -12.35
N HIS A 42 9.17 -25.70 -11.58
CA HIS A 42 8.00 -24.91 -11.95
C HIS A 42 8.20 -24.14 -13.27
N TRP A 43 9.40 -23.58 -13.52
CA TRP A 43 9.70 -22.92 -14.79
C TRP A 43 9.75 -23.89 -15.97
N VAL A 44 10.27 -25.10 -15.75
CA VAL A 44 10.29 -26.16 -16.77
C VAL A 44 8.88 -26.63 -17.10
N GLU A 45 8.04 -26.92 -16.08
CA GLU A 45 6.63 -27.28 -16.27
C GLU A 45 5.85 -26.18 -17.02
N LEU A 46 6.08 -24.92 -16.66
CA LEU A 46 5.50 -23.78 -17.36
C LEU A 46 5.90 -23.77 -18.84
N TYR A 47 7.19 -23.99 -19.12
CA TYR A 47 7.72 -24.05 -20.47
C TYR A 47 7.19 -25.24 -21.26
N GLU A 48 7.08 -26.43 -20.67
CA GLU A 48 6.52 -27.60 -21.35
C GLU A 48 5.06 -27.38 -21.74
N ARG A 49 4.28 -26.75 -20.84
CA ARG A 49 2.86 -26.50 -21.06
C ARG A 49 2.58 -25.37 -22.06
N THR A 50 3.36 -24.29 -22.02
CA THR A 50 3.05 -23.05 -22.76
C THR A 50 4.06 -22.69 -23.84
N ARG A 51 5.20 -23.40 -23.89
CA ARG A 51 6.41 -23.05 -24.65
C ARG A 51 7.04 -21.71 -24.26
N TRP A 52 6.58 -21.09 -23.19
CA TRP A 52 7.07 -19.81 -22.69
C TRP A 52 7.65 -19.99 -21.29
N VAL A 53 8.79 -19.34 -21.01
CA VAL A 53 9.44 -19.34 -19.69
C VAL A 53 8.91 -18.21 -18.79
N ILE A 54 8.32 -17.19 -19.41
CA ILE A 54 7.74 -16.02 -18.75
C ILE A 54 6.26 -16.03 -19.13
N GLN A 55 5.39 -16.10 -18.13
CA GLN A 55 3.95 -15.97 -18.35
C GLN A 55 3.66 -14.52 -18.78
N ASP A 56 2.76 -14.37 -19.74
CA ASP A 56 2.28 -13.05 -20.16
C ASP A 56 1.75 -12.30 -18.94
N ALA A 57 2.18 -11.05 -18.75
CA ALA A 57 1.69 -10.17 -17.70
C ALA A 57 0.15 -10.10 -17.71
N ALA A 58 -0.45 -10.10 -18.91
CA ALA A 58 -1.90 -10.06 -19.09
C ALA A 58 -2.62 -11.39 -18.76
N LYS A 59 -1.89 -12.51 -18.66
CA LYS A 59 -2.41 -13.83 -18.31
C LYS A 59 -2.07 -14.26 -16.88
N TYR A 60 -1.43 -13.40 -16.09
CA TYR A 60 -1.52 -13.60 -14.65
C TYR A 60 -3.00 -13.42 -14.32
N ASP A 61 -3.63 -14.47 -13.78
CA ASP A 61 -4.89 -14.29 -13.06
C ASP A 61 -4.68 -13.09 -12.15
N GLN A 62 -5.62 -12.16 -12.10
CA GLN A 62 -5.55 -11.03 -11.19
C GLN A 62 -5.47 -11.59 -9.76
N GLN A 63 -4.25 -11.81 -9.27
CA GLN A 63 -3.96 -12.20 -7.89
C GLN A 63 -4.07 -10.99 -6.95
N GLY A 64 -4.90 -10.01 -7.34
CA GLY A 64 -5.35 -8.98 -6.44
C GLY A 64 -6.20 -9.61 -5.35
N ARG A 65 -6.23 -8.95 -4.19
CA ARG A 65 -7.21 -9.29 -3.16
C ARG A 65 -8.60 -9.25 -3.82
N PRO A 66 -9.44 -10.29 -3.70
CA PRO A 66 -10.80 -10.25 -4.22
C PRO A 66 -11.47 -8.99 -3.66
N THR A 67 -11.96 -8.14 -4.55
CA THR A 67 -12.73 -6.95 -4.16
C THR A 67 -13.92 -7.43 -3.35
N PHE A 68 -14.14 -6.81 -2.18
CA PHE A 68 -15.24 -7.18 -1.30
C PHE A 68 -16.60 -6.92 -1.98
N PHE A 69 -16.62 -5.98 -2.92
CA PHE A 69 -17.79 -5.55 -3.67
C PHE A 69 -17.78 -6.15 -5.07
N CYS A 70 -18.97 -6.56 -5.54
CA CYS A 70 -19.16 -6.91 -6.93
C CYS A 70 -19.29 -5.64 -7.81
N ASP A 71 -19.21 -5.81 -9.13
CA ASP A 71 -19.31 -4.69 -10.08
C ASP A 71 -20.61 -3.88 -9.93
N GLU A 72 -21.72 -4.52 -9.55
CA GLU A 72 -22.99 -3.82 -9.30
C GLU A 72 -22.97 -2.98 -8.02
N ASP A 73 -22.23 -3.41 -7.01
CA ASP A 73 -22.08 -2.67 -5.76
C ASP A 73 -21.15 -1.48 -5.94
N GLN A 74 -20.06 -1.66 -6.70
CA GLN A 74 -19.17 -0.57 -7.08
C GLN A 74 -19.92 0.52 -7.87
N LYS A 75 -20.75 0.15 -8.85
CA LYS A 75 -21.57 1.11 -9.61
C LYS A 75 -22.54 1.87 -8.71
N PHE A 76 -23.13 1.19 -7.74
CA PHE A 76 -24.03 1.82 -6.78
C PHE A 76 -23.29 2.82 -5.89
N ILE A 77 -22.12 2.44 -5.34
CA ILE A 77 -21.31 3.32 -4.51
C ILE A 77 -20.89 4.57 -5.31
N CYS A 78 -20.48 4.40 -6.58
CA CYS A 78 -20.20 5.53 -7.47
C CYS A 78 -21.39 6.45 -7.66
N ALA A 79 -22.58 5.90 -7.91
CA ALA A 79 -23.80 6.71 -8.09
C ALA A 79 -24.17 7.47 -6.81
N LEU A 80 -24.07 6.81 -5.66
CA LEU A 80 -24.36 7.38 -4.34
C LEU A 80 -23.44 8.56 -4.02
N VAL A 81 -22.13 8.40 -4.25
CA VAL A 81 -21.14 9.47 -4.01
C VAL A 81 -21.28 10.59 -5.04
N ALA A 82 -21.66 10.28 -6.28
CA ALA A 82 -21.92 11.29 -7.31
C ALA A 82 -23.17 12.13 -7.01
N GLU A 83 -24.21 11.52 -6.44
CA GLU A 83 -25.44 12.20 -6.03
C GLU A 83 -25.22 13.05 -4.78
N ASN A 84 -24.48 12.54 -3.80
CA ASN A 84 -24.14 13.28 -2.59
C ASN A 84 -22.67 13.08 -2.18
N PRO A 85 -21.76 13.97 -2.62
CA PRO A 85 -20.33 13.85 -2.31
C PRO A 85 -19.99 14.25 -0.86
N MET A 86 -20.98 14.74 -0.09
CA MET A 86 -20.78 15.12 1.32
C MET A 86 -21.04 13.98 2.29
N LEU A 87 -21.39 12.79 1.80
CA LEU A 87 -21.63 11.63 2.66
C LEU A 87 -20.37 11.22 3.42
N PHE A 88 -20.55 10.93 4.71
CA PHE A 88 -19.50 10.36 5.54
C PHE A 88 -19.32 8.86 5.26
N LEU A 89 -18.19 8.30 5.67
CA LEU A 89 -17.86 6.89 5.39
C LEU A 89 -18.83 5.90 6.06
N ASP A 90 -19.35 6.25 7.23
CA ASP A 90 -20.36 5.50 7.97
C ASP A 90 -21.74 5.59 7.28
N GLU A 91 -22.12 6.74 6.74
CA GLU A 91 -23.34 6.88 5.94
C GLU A 91 -23.27 6.07 4.64
N ILE A 92 -22.11 6.05 3.98
CA ILE A 92 -21.86 5.19 2.81
C ILE A 92 -21.93 3.71 3.21
N GLN A 93 -21.34 3.34 4.34
CA GLN A 93 -21.40 1.97 4.88
C GLN A 93 -22.84 1.53 5.16
N GLU A 94 -23.66 2.40 5.76
CA GLU A 94 -25.08 2.15 6.02
C GLU A 94 -25.88 2.02 4.72
N ALA A 95 -25.63 2.88 3.73
CA ALA A 95 -26.29 2.79 2.43
C ALA A 95 -25.96 1.49 1.69
N ILE A 96 -24.71 1.04 1.78
CA ILE A 96 -24.28 -0.27 1.26
C ILE A 96 -25.02 -1.39 1.99
N TYR A 97 -25.07 -1.36 3.32
CA TYR A 97 -25.77 -2.37 4.13
C TYR A 97 -27.24 -2.47 3.76
N ASN A 98 -27.92 -1.34 3.59
CA ASN A 98 -29.32 -1.29 3.19
C ASN A 98 -29.59 -1.92 1.82
N LYS A 99 -28.61 -1.88 0.91
CA LYS A 99 -28.73 -2.47 -0.43
C LYS A 99 -28.40 -3.96 -0.45
N THR A 100 -27.26 -4.36 0.12
CA THR A 100 -26.70 -5.71 -0.03
C THR A 100 -26.93 -6.61 1.17
N GLY A 101 -27.33 -6.06 2.32
CA GLY A 101 -27.39 -6.75 3.60
C GLY A 101 -26.02 -7.07 4.20
N LEU A 102 -24.93 -6.61 3.57
CA LEU A 102 -23.56 -6.83 4.01
C LEU A 102 -23.02 -5.55 4.63
N LEU A 103 -22.48 -5.64 5.84
CA LEU A 103 -21.88 -4.52 6.55
C LEU A 103 -20.35 -4.57 6.34
N PRO A 104 -19.80 -3.89 5.32
CA PRO A 104 -18.34 -3.82 5.15
C PRO A 104 -17.71 -3.05 6.32
N SER A 105 -16.47 -3.33 6.68
CA SER A 105 -15.77 -2.47 7.65
C SER A 105 -15.44 -1.11 7.02
N LEU A 106 -15.33 -0.05 7.81
CA LEU A 106 -14.89 1.27 7.34
C LEU A 106 -13.52 1.22 6.64
N GLU A 107 -12.64 0.34 7.13
CA GLU A 107 -11.33 0.05 6.53
C GLU A 107 -11.42 -0.70 5.19
N THR A 108 -12.57 -1.26 4.84
CA THR A 108 -12.84 -1.86 3.54
C THR A 108 -13.46 -0.84 2.58
N VAL A 109 -14.35 0.02 3.08
CA VAL A 109 -15.01 1.07 2.28
C VAL A 109 -14.00 2.12 1.80
N HIS A 110 -13.08 2.56 2.66
CA HIS A 110 -12.09 3.58 2.30
C HIS A 110 -11.18 3.17 1.12
N PRO A 111 -10.46 2.02 1.14
CA PRO A 111 -9.63 1.63 0.01
C PRO A 111 -10.46 1.34 -1.24
N GLU A 112 -11.71 0.90 -1.13
CA GLU A 112 -12.59 0.74 -2.29
C GLU A 112 -12.86 2.08 -2.98
N LEU A 113 -13.24 3.11 -2.20
CA LEU A 113 -13.47 4.46 -2.71
C LEU A 113 -12.21 5.05 -3.35
N THR A 114 -11.05 4.89 -2.73
CA THR A 114 -9.82 5.53 -3.22
C THR A 114 -9.11 4.75 -4.32
N THR A 115 -9.15 3.41 -4.28
CA THR A 115 -8.31 2.54 -5.12
C THR A 115 -9.11 1.91 -6.25
N CYS A 116 -10.34 1.48 -5.98
CA CYS A 116 -11.20 0.84 -6.98
C CYS A 116 -12.04 1.87 -7.75
N LEU A 117 -12.42 2.96 -7.10
CA LEU A 117 -13.28 4.00 -7.68
C LEU A 117 -12.53 5.32 -8.00
N GLU A 118 -11.24 5.41 -7.67
CA GLU A 118 -10.38 6.58 -7.89
C GLU A 118 -10.93 7.91 -7.31
N ILE A 119 -11.82 7.83 -6.31
CA ILE A 119 -12.43 9.00 -5.68
C ILE A 119 -11.42 9.59 -4.70
N MET A 120 -10.74 10.67 -5.11
CA MET A 120 -9.82 11.40 -4.25
C MET A 120 -10.58 12.24 -3.22
N CYS A 121 -10.55 11.83 -1.96
CA CYS A 121 -10.96 12.68 -0.85
C CYS A 121 -9.96 13.84 -0.67
N LYS A 122 -10.34 15.06 -1.07
CA LYS A 122 -9.58 16.26 -0.72
C LYS A 122 -9.73 16.51 0.79
N LYS A 123 -8.72 16.12 1.57
CA LYS A 123 -8.68 16.45 3.00
C LYS A 123 -8.36 17.92 3.15
N ALA A 124 -9.35 18.72 3.55
CA ALA A 124 -9.09 20.07 4.03
C ALA A 124 -8.31 19.95 5.34
N GLN A 125 -7.01 20.27 5.33
CA GLN A 125 -6.29 20.47 6.57
C GLN A 125 -6.80 21.77 7.20
N ILE A 126 -7.41 21.65 8.38
CA ILE A 126 -7.69 22.81 9.22
C ILE A 126 -6.35 23.21 9.84
N SER A 127 -5.56 24.00 9.13
CA SER A 127 -4.44 24.69 9.75
C SER A 127 -5.03 25.66 10.77
N ASN A 128 -4.69 25.49 12.05
CA ASN A 128 -5.07 26.47 13.06
C ASN A 128 -4.51 27.84 12.61
N ILE A 129 -5.39 28.75 12.23
CA ILE A 129 -5.03 30.10 11.72
C ILE A 129 -4.18 30.85 12.76
N CYS A 130 -4.30 30.47 14.04
CA CYS A 130 -3.52 31.04 15.13
C CYS A 130 -2.08 30.47 15.24
N LYS A 131 -1.69 29.45 14.47
CA LYS A 131 -0.29 28.96 14.41
C LYS A 131 0.53 29.85 13.47
N ASN A 132 1.02 30.97 13.99
CA ASN A 132 1.93 31.86 13.28
C ASN A 132 3.38 31.37 13.39
N PHE A 133 3.92 30.82 12.29
CA PHE A 133 5.31 30.32 12.22
C PHE A 133 6.35 31.37 12.60
N TYR A 134 6.14 32.63 12.23
CA TYR A 134 7.07 33.72 12.51
C TYR A 134 7.13 34.02 14.01
N GLN A 135 5.96 34.09 14.66
CA GLN A 135 5.89 34.26 16.12
C GLN A 135 6.46 33.05 16.87
N ARG A 136 6.25 31.83 16.37
CA ARG A 136 6.86 30.62 16.93
C ARG A 136 8.39 30.67 16.86
N ALA A 137 8.95 31.04 15.72
CA ALA A 137 10.40 31.16 15.52
C ALA A 137 11.02 32.23 16.44
N ILE A 138 10.35 33.38 16.60
CA ILE A 138 10.77 34.42 17.54
C ILE A 138 10.77 33.90 18.97
N TYR A 139 9.67 33.25 19.39
CA TYR A 139 9.57 32.69 20.72
C TYR A 139 10.68 31.67 20.98
N GLN A 140 10.89 30.71 20.08
CA GLN A 140 11.97 29.71 20.18
C GLN A 140 13.35 30.36 20.31
N ALA A 141 13.65 31.40 19.51
CA ALA A 141 14.91 32.12 19.61
C ALA A 141 15.08 32.85 20.97
N LEU A 142 13.99 33.39 21.53
CA LEU A 142 14.00 34.03 22.85
C LEU A 142 14.20 33.03 23.99
N VAL A 143 13.68 31.81 23.84
CA VAL A 143 13.71 30.80 24.90
C VAL A 143 14.81 29.75 24.78
N GLN A 144 15.59 29.74 23.69
CA GLN A 144 16.56 28.68 23.38
C GLN A 144 17.64 28.43 24.45
N TYR A 145 17.88 29.39 25.34
CA TYR A 145 18.88 29.29 26.41
C TYR A 145 18.27 29.03 27.79
N ILE A 146 16.94 28.94 27.88
CA ILE A 146 16.23 28.67 29.13
C ILE A 146 16.13 27.15 29.28
N PRO A 147 16.55 26.56 30.42
CA PRO A 147 16.44 25.13 30.66
C PRO A 147 14.98 24.66 30.62
N ALA A 148 14.75 23.45 30.12
CA ALA A 148 13.43 22.85 29.99
C ALA A 148 12.69 22.78 31.35
N GLU A 149 13.42 22.61 32.45
CA GLU A 149 12.87 22.52 33.80
C GLU A 149 12.22 23.82 34.28
N MET A 150 12.47 24.95 33.61
CA MET A 150 11.84 26.24 33.93
C MET A 150 10.50 26.44 33.20
N PHE A 151 10.15 25.58 32.24
CA PHE A 151 8.89 25.62 31.49
C PHE A 151 7.76 24.82 32.17
N VAL A 152 7.56 25.04 33.47
CA VAL A 152 6.65 24.25 34.33
C VAL A 152 5.16 24.50 34.04
N PHE A 153 4.81 25.46 33.18
CA PHE A 153 3.42 25.83 32.84
C PHE A 153 3.18 25.90 31.32
N THR A 154 3.75 24.96 30.55
CA THR A 154 3.55 24.94 29.09
C THR A 154 2.24 24.26 28.68
N ASP A 155 1.64 23.44 29.54
CA ASP A 155 0.34 22.78 29.35
C ASP A 155 -0.85 23.75 29.33
N GLU A 156 -0.75 24.88 30.05
CA GLU A 156 -1.74 25.96 30.04
C GLU A 156 -1.50 27.00 28.92
N SER A 157 -0.35 26.93 28.24
CA SER A 157 -0.10 27.76 27.05
C SER A 157 -0.80 27.12 25.85
N THR A 158 -1.43 27.92 24.98
CA THR A 158 -2.14 27.46 23.76
C THR A 158 -1.22 26.81 22.70
N ILE A 159 0.01 26.48 23.07
CA ILE A 159 1.05 25.87 22.26
C ILE A 159 1.02 24.36 22.55
N CYS A 160 0.35 23.59 21.69
CA CYS A 160 0.23 22.14 21.86
C CYS A 160 1.61 21.45 21.90
N GLU A 161 1.86 20.67 22.97
CA GLU A 161 3.11 19.94 23.25
C GLU A 161 3.47 18.86 22.22
N HIS A 162 2.54 18.42 21.37
CA HIS A 162 2.77 17.36 20.39
C HIS A 162 3.82 17.70 19.32
N ASP A 163 4.15 18.97 19.12
CA ASP A 163 5.18 19.42 18.15
C ASP A 163 6.56 19.68 18.80
N LEU A 164 6.70 19.56 20.14
CA LEU A 164 7.96 19.86 20.86
C LEU A 164 8.83 18.62 21.10
N ILE A 165 8.27 17.42 20.98
CA ILE A 165 9.00 16.17 21.14
C ILE A 165 9.24 15.56 19.76
N GLN A 166 10.36 15.92 19.12
CA GLN A 166 11.20 15.06 18.27
C GLN A 166 12.28 15.87 17.53
N VAL A 167 13.44 16.07 18.16
CA VAL A 167 14.75 16.03 17.49
C VAL A 167 15.79 15.57 18.51
N TYR A 168 15.84 14.28 18.82
CA TYR A 168 17.07 13.58 19.17
C TYR A 168 16.96 12.15 18.62
N GLY A 169 17.63 11.96 17.49
CA GLY A 169 17.77 10.74 16.71
C GLY A 169 18.71 11.04 15.56
#